data_AF-A0A2N1PDD0-F1
#
_entry.id   AF-A0A2N1PDD0-F1
#
_cell.length_a   1.000
_cell.length_b   1.000
_cell.length_c   1.000
_cell.angle_alpha   90.00
_cell.angle_beta   90.00
_cell.angle_gamma   90.00
#
_symmetry.space_group_name_H-M   'P 1'
#
loop_
_entity.id
_entity.type
_entity.pdbx_description
1 polymer ?
#
loop_
_entity_poly.entity_id
_entity_poly.type
_entity_poly.pdbx_seq_one_letter_code
_entity_poly.pdbx_strand_id
1 'polypeptide(L)'
;MKEMKKAIMSLILAALVICATALNVSAQAPNSIMYQGRLTNAAGDPITTATSVTFYIYAAASGGAPLFTSAQSVTPDANGVFTVELSPVSAAILDGSKRYLAIKVGADAEMTPRQLLTSAPYAYSSIVADNSITSAKILNGTIIGTDIAASTITGANIENSSLTNADISNEAGMPQGMTLAVLLLLHQQTSILIQP
;
A
#
# COMPACT_ATOMS: atom_id res chain seq x y z
N MET A 1 36.82 -39.54 28.45
CA MET A 1 35.94 -39.61 27.25
C MET A 1 34.52 -39.08 27.47
N LYS A 2 33.86 -39.37 28.61
CA LYS A 2 32.49 -38.90 28.92
C LYS A 2 32.39 -37.38 29.09
N GLU A 3 33.36 -36.78 29.79
CA GLU A 3 33.47 -35.33 30.00
C GLU A 3 33.75 -34.54 28.71
N MET A 4 34.55 -35.10 27.78
CA MET A 4 34.85 -34.46 26.50
C MET A 4 33.62 -34.43 25.56
N LYS A 5 32.77 -35.46 25.60
CA LYS A 5 31.52 -35.49 24.82
C LYS A 5 30.50 -34.46 25.35
N LYS A 6 30.49 -34.21 26.66
CA LYS A 6 29.61 -33.22 27.31
C LYS A 6 30.04 -31.78 26.99
N ALA A 7 31.34 -31.52 26.95
CA ALA A 7 31.91 -30.24 26.52
C ALA A 7 31.60 -29.94 25.04
N ILE A 8 31.76 -30.93 24.15
CA ILE A 8 31.45 -30.78 22.71
C ILE A 8 29.95 -30.57 22.49
N MET A 9 29.08 -31.29 23.22
CA MET A 9 27.63 -31.13 23.09
C MET A 9 27.14 -29.78 23.64
N SER A 10 27.77 -29.27 24.71
CA SER A 10 27.49 -27.93 25.26
C SER A 10 27.92 -26.82 24.29
N LEU A 11 29.01 -27.01 23.56
CA LEU A 11 29.51 -26.05 22.56
C LEU A 11 28.61 -26.00 21.32
N ILE A 12 28.12 -27.16 20.86
CA ILE A 12 27.17 -27.25 19.74
C ILE A 12 25.82 -26.61 20.10
N LEU A 13 25.35 -26.81 21.33
CA LEU A 13 24.09 -26.23 21.80
C LEU A 13 24.17 -24.71 21.96
N ALA A 14 25.31 -24.18 22.43
CA ALA A 14 25.55 -22.74 22.49
C ALA A 14 25.62 -22.07 21.11
N ALA A 15 26.24 -22.73 20.13
CA ALA A 15 26.31 -22.24 18.75
C ALA A 15 24.93 -22.22 18.05
N LEU A 16 24.05 -23.19 18.38
CA LEU A 16 22.70 -23.26 17.83
C LEU A 16 21.76 -22.18 18.39
N VAL A 17 21.91 -21.81 19.66
CA VAL A 17 21.11 -20.76 20.32
C VAL A 17 21.49 -19.35 19.82
N ILE A 18 22.75 -19.12 19.47
CA ILE A 18 23.22 -17.83 18.92
C ILE A 18 22.73 -17.61 17.48
N CYS A 19 22.44 -18.67 16.73
CA CYS A 19 21.94 -18.59 15.35
C CYS A 19 20.42 -18.35 15.26
N ALA A 20 19.68 -18.66 16.33
CA ALA A 20 18.21 -18.54 16.37
C ALA A 20 17.70 -17.12 16.68
N THR A 21 18.58 -16.19 17.09
CA THR A 21 18.22 -14.77 17.25
C THR A 21 18.53 -13.98 15.98
N ALA A 22 18.06 -14.47 14.83
CA ALA A 22 18.02 -13.66 13.63
C ALA A 22 17.13 -12.44 13.93
N LEU A 23 17.77 -11.30 14.20
CA LEU A 23 17.08 -10.03 14.37
C LEU A 23 16.25 -9.84 13.10
N ASN A 24 14.92 -9.77 13.26
CA ASN A 24 14.02 -9.35 12.21
C ASN A 24 14.33 -7.88 11.90
N VAL A 25 15.34 -7.64 11.07
CA VAL A 25 15.52 -6.36 10.41
C VAL A 25 14.43 -6.32 9.35
N SER A 26 13.26 -5.80 9.74
CA SER A 26 12.33 -5.31 8.75
C SER A 26 13.08 -4.24 7.95
N ALA A 27 13.18 -4.43 6.64
CA ALA A 27 13.64 -3.39 5.74
C ALA A 27 12.53 -2.32 5.71
N GLN A 28 12.46 -1.49 6.76
CA GLN A 28 11.65 -0.29 6.75
C GLN A 28 12.18 0.56 5.60
N ALA A 29 11.28 0.96 4.70
CA ALA A 29 11.63 1.84 3.60
C ALA A 29 12.39 3.07 4.16
N PRO A 30 13.43 3.58 3.46
CA PRO A 30 14.26 4.66 3.99
C PRO A 30 13.42 5.82 4.54
N ASN A 31 13.48 6.02 5.85
CA ASN A 31 12.83 7.14 6.54
C ASN A 31 13.64 8.42 6.27
N SER A 32 13.81 8.79 4.99
CA SER A 32 14.63 9.92 4.60
C SER A 32 14.03 10.71 3.44
N ILE A 33 14.42 11.99 3.37
CA ILE A 33 14.04 12.90 2.29
C ILE A 33 15.33 13.39 1.65
N MET A 34 15.48 13.19 0.35
CA MET A 34 16.55 13.82 -0.43
C MET A 34 16.14 15.26 -0.77
N TYR A 35 17.03 16.20 -0.49
CA TYR A 35 16.83 17.60 -0.83
C TYR A 35 18.02 18.11 -1.64
N GLN A 36 17.72 18.79 -2.75
CA GLN A 36 18.71 19.49 -3.56
C GLN A 36 18.41 21.00 -3.54
N GLY A 37 19.45 21.80 -3.38
CA GLY A 37 19.35 23.25 -3.42
C GLY A 37 20.57 23.88 -4.07
N ARG A 38 20.49 25.20 -4.30
CA ARG A 38 21.62 26.01 -4.75
C ARG A 38 21.81 27.19 -3.79
N LEU A 39 23.02 27.40 -3.32
CA LEU A 39 23.39 28.55 -2.50
C LEU A 39 23.99 29.65 -3.37
N THR A 40 23.45 30.85 -3.24
CA THR A 40 23.96 32.06 -3.90
C THR A 40 24.05 33.20 -2.89
N ASN A 41 24.98 34.12 -3.11
CA ASN A 41 25.03 35.38 -2.35
C ASN A 41 23.95 36.37 -2.85
N ALA A 42 23.89 37.56 -2.24
CA ALA A 42 22.94 38.61 -2.63
C ALA A 42 23.15 39.15 -4.06
N ALA A 43 24.35 39.02 -4.62
CA ALA A 43 24.67 39.38 -6.00
C ALA A 43 24.30 38.27 -7.01
N GLY A 44 23.89 37.09 -6.53
CA GLY A 44 23.58 35.92 -7.35
C GLY A 44 24.75 34.99 -7.63
N ASP A 45 25.95 35.28 -7.12
CA ASP A 45 27.12 34.42 -7.30
C ASP A 45 26.99 33.14 -6.46
N PRO A 46 27.44 31.99 -6.98
CA PRO A 46 27.38 30.72 -6.26
C PRO A 46 28.27 30.75 -5.02
N ILE A 47 27.75 30.24 -3.90
CA ILE A 47 28.53 29.98 -2.69
C ILE A 47 29.06 28.54 -2.78
N THR A 48 30.38 28.38 -2.70
CA THR A 48 31.07 27.08 -2.80
C THR A 48 31.75 26.65 -1.49
N THR A 49 31.75 27.51 -0.48
CA THR A 49 32.31 27.23 0.84
C THR A 49 31.32 26.48 1.71
N ALA A 50 31.83 25.67 2.64
CA ALA A 50 31.03 24.96 3.63
C ALA A 50 30.13 25.94 4.39
N THR A 51 28.81 25.73 4.31
CA THR A 51 27.79 26.62 4.87
C THR A 51 26.81 25.79 5.70
N SER A 52 26.48 26.26 6.90
CA SER A 52 25.46 25.59 7.73
C SER A 52 24.07 25.90 7.18
N VAL A 53 23.28 24.87 6.94
CA VAL A 53 21.89 24.96 6.48
C VAL A 53 21.03 24.13 7.40
N THR A 54 20.01 24.75 8.00
CA THR A 54 19.03 24.08 8.85
C THR A 54 17.72 23.91 8.10
N PHE A 55 17.23 22.68 8.08
CA PHE A 55 15.97 22.28 7.46
C PHE A 55 14.92 22.05 8.53
N TYR A 56 13.71 22.52 8.26
CA TYR A 56 12.55 22.36 9.13
C TYR A 56 11.37 21.81 8.35
N ILE A 57 10.63 20.87 8.93
CA ILE A 57 9.35 20.40 8.37
C ILE A 57 8.21 20.81 9.30
N TYR A 58 7.18 21.43 8.75
CA TYR A 58 6.01 21.93 9.47
C TYR A 58 4.71 21.32 8.97
N ALA A 59 3.70 21.30 9.84
CA ALA A 59 2.33 20.92 9.49
C ALA A 59 1.57 22.02 8.72
N ALA A 60 1.98 23.28 8.85
CA ALA A 60 1.27 24.45 8.31
C ALA A 60 2.20 25.37 7.49
N ALA A 61 1.61 26.09 6.54
CA ALA A 61 2.31 27.03 5.66
C ALA A 61 2.95 28.21 6.41
N SER A 62 2.45 28.55 7.60
CA SER A 62 2.96 29.61 8.48
C SER A 62 2.65 29.27 9.95
N GLY A 63 3.49 29.75 10.87
CA GLY A 63 3.33 29.48 12.31
C GLY A 63 3.54 28.02 12.70
N GLY A 64 3.20 27.67 13.94
CA GLY A 64 3.36 26.32 14.49
C GLY A 64 4.82 25.94 14.78
N ALA A 65 5.00 24.88 15.60
CA ALA A 65 6.31 24.31 15.90
C ALA A 65 6.77 23.36 14.79
N PRO A 66 8.10 23.20 14.57
CA PRO A 66 8.63 22.25 13.61
C PRO A 66 8.38 20.81 14.08
N LEU A 67 7.92 19.96 13.16
CA LEU A 67 7.80 18.51 13.34
C LEU A 67 9.15 17.81 13.19
N PHE A 68 10.05 18.40 12.40
CA PHE A 68 11.41 17.92 12.15
C PHE A 68 12.36 19.10 12.08
N THR A 69 13.58 18.91 12.56
CA THR A 69 14.68 19.86 12.45
C THR A 69 15.96 19.10 12.18
N SER A 70 16.73 19.54 11.18
CA SER A 70 18.04 18.97 10.88
C SER A 70 19.00 20.06 10.42
N ALA A 71 20.12 20.21 11.12
CA ALA A 71 21.21 21.09 10.73
C ALA A 71 22.27 20.29 9.96
N GLN A 72 22.62 20.77 8.77
CA GLN A 72 23.59 20.14 7.87
C GLN A 72 24.69 21.14 7.54
N SER A 73 25.93 20.67 7.43
CA SER A 73 27.03 21.46 6.86
C SER A 73 27.16 21.07 5.40
N VAL A 74 26.74 21.95 4.48
CA VAL A 74 26.76 21.66 3.04
C VAL A 74 27.95 22.35 2.39
N THR A 75 28.67 21.63 1.53
CA THR A 75 29.73 22.18 0.68
C THR A 75 29.24 22.07 -0.76
N PRO A 76 28.72 23.16 -1.35
CA PRO A 76 28.19 23.09 -2.71
C PRO A 76 29.27 22.96 -3.79
N ASP A 77 28.85 22.54 -4.99
CA ASP A 77 29.73 22.46 -6.16
C ASP A 77 30.09 23.84 -6.73
N ALA A 78 30.85 23.87 -7.85
CA ALA A 78 31.25 25.11 -8.50
C ALA A 78 30.08 26.00 -8.97
N ASN A 79 28.87 25.44 -9.10
CA ASN A 79 27.64 26.15 -9.45
C ASN A 79 26.79 26.48 -8.21
N GLY A 80 27.31 26.23 -7.00
CA GLY A 80 26.60 26.46 -5.75
C GLY A 80 25.57 25.38 -5.42
N VAL A 81 25.52 24.26 -6.16
CA VAL A 81 24.50 23.20 -5.98
C VAL A 81 24.96 22.21 -4.92
N PHE A 82 24.05 21.80 -4.04
CA PHE A 82 24.28 20.78 -3.03
C PHE A 82 23.11 19.80 -2.96
N THR A 83 23.38 18.58 -2.49
CA THR A 83 22.36 17.57 -2.19
C THR A 83 22.59 17.05 -0.77
N VAL A 84 21.52 16.92 0.01
CA VAL A 84 21.55 16.37 1.38
C VAL A 84 20.47 15.31 1.56
N GLU A 85 20.75 14.36 2.44
CA GLU A 85 19.77 13.44 2.97
C GLU A 85 19.28 13.92 4.34
N LEU A 86 17.98 14.14 4.47
CA LEU A 86 17.33 14.40 5.75
C LEU A 86 16.90 13.06 6.34
N SER A 87 17.62 12.57 7.35
CA SER A 87 17.38 11.27 7.99
C SER A 87 17.76 11.31 9.48
N PRO A 88 17.05 10.58 10.37
CA PRO A 88 15.79 9.88 10.11
C PRO A 88 14.58 10.83 10.22
N VAL A 89 13.66 10.74 9.27
CA VAL A 89 12.36 11.42 9.26
C VAL A 89 11.29 10.43 9.69
N SER A 90 10.58 10.72 10.78
CA SER A 90 9.56 9.78 11.29
C SER A 90 8.45 9.50 10.27
N ALA A 91 7.92 8.27 10.26
CA ALA A 91 6.84 7.88 9.36
C ALA A 91 5.56 8.74 9.51
N ALA A 92 5.30 9.29 10.71
CA ALA A 92 4.19 10.21 10.96
C ALA A 92 4.33 11.54 10.20
N ILE A 93 5.55 11.94 9.85
CA ILE A 93 5.79 13.12 9.03
C ILE A 93 5.57 12.79 7.55
N LEU A 94 5.83 11.54 7.14
CA LEU A 94 5.70 11.03 5.76
C LEU A 94 4.35 10.34 5.50
N ASP A 95 3.31 10.65 6.27
CA ASP A 95 1.98 10.02 6.25
C ASP A 95 1.09 10.42 5.04
N GLY A 96 1.63 11.16 4.07
CA GLY A 96 0.89 11.68 2.91
C GLY A 96 0.12 12.98 3.18
N SER A 97 0.12 13.49 4.42
CA SER A 97 -0.43 14.82 4.72
C SER A 97 0.41 15.93 4.08
N LYS A 98 -0.19 17.11 3.90
CA LYS A 98 0.56 18.31 3.51
C LYS A 98 1.63 18.61 4.57
N ARG A 99 2.87 18.76 4.11
CA ARG A 99 4.02 19.18 4.91
C ARG A 99 4.71 20.34 4.24
N TYR A 100 5.32 21.21 5.01
CA TYR A 100 5.98 22.41 4.51
C TYR A 100 7.44 22.41 4.95
N LEU A 101 8.35 22.52 3.98
CA LEU A 101 9.78 22.67 4.20
C LEU A 101 10.11 24.15 4.36
N ALA A 102 10.88 24.46 5.40
CA ALA A 102 11.53 25.74 5.55
C ALA A 102 13.03 25.54 5.71
N ILE A 103 13.81 26.56 5.31
CA ILE A 103 15.26 26.50 5.28
C ILE A 103 15.80 27.76 5.94
N LYS A 104 16.83 27.59 6.76
CA LYS A 104 17.63 28.68 7.32
C LYS A 104 19.08 28.47 6.93
N VAL A 105 19.71 29.50 6.38
CA VAL A 105 21.13 29.47 5.98
C VAL A 105 21.93 30.28 6.99
N GLY A 106 22.89 29.65 7.66
CA GLY A 106 23.75 30.30 8.65
C GLY A 106 22.99 31.07 9.72
N ALA A 107 23.29 32.36 9.84
CA ALA A 107 22.69 33.26 10.82
C ALA A 107 21.41 33.95 10.32
N ASP A 108 21.01 33.73 9.07
CA ASP A 108 19.88 34.42 8.45
C ASP A 108 18.54 34.05 9.11
N ALA A 109 17.50 34.83 8.79
CA ALA A 109 16.14 34.46 9.14
C ALA A 109 15.72 33.18 8.39
N GLU A 110 14.80 32.41 8.98
CA GLU A 110 14.13 31.30 8.26
C GLU A 110 13.48 31.85 6.98
N MET A 111 13.75 31.20 5.85
CA MET A 111 13.23 31.60 4.56
C MET A 111 11.71 31.49 4.53
N THR A 112 11.05 32.48 3.94
CA THR A 112 9.62 32.51 3.70
C THR A 112 9.32 32.87 2.23
N PRO A 113 8.22 32.37 1.63
CA PRO A 113 7.25 31.42 2.19
C PRO A 113 7.80 29.99 2.29
N ARG A 114 7.21 29.17 3.17
CA ARG A 114 7.58 27.74 3.29
C ARG A 114 7.17 26.99 2.03
N GLN A 115 8.04 26.10 1.56
CA GLN A 115 7.80 25.31 0.37
C GLN A 115 6.90 24.10 0.71
N LEU A 116 5.81 23.91 -0.02
CA LEU A 116 4.99 22.71 0.13
C LEU A 116 5.79 21.49 -0.35
N LEU A 117 5.92 20.49 0.51
CA LEU A 117 6.41 19.16 0.16
C LEU A 117 5.24 18.39 -0.48
N THR A 118 5.06 18.56 -1.78
CA THR A 118 4.15 17.73 -2.57
C THR A 118 4.88 16.48 -3.03
N SER A 119 4.24 15.32 -2.79
CA SER A 119 4.70 13.95 -3.08
C SER A 119 5.52 13.34 -1.95
N ALA A 120 4.94 12.33 -1.31
CA ALA A 120 5.70 11.37 -0.54
C ALA A 120 6.85 10.84 -1.42
N PRO A 121 8.08 10.65 -0.89
CA PRO A 121 9.10 9.84 -1.56
C PRO A 121 8.60 8.41 -1.91
N TYR A 122 7.47 8.02 -1.31
CA TYR A 122 6.66 6.84 -1.62
C TYR A 122 5.41 7.23 -2.41
N ALA A 123 5.57 7.66 -3.66
CA ALA A 123 4.41 7.79 -4.54
C ALA A 123 3.78 6.40 -4.74
N TYR A 124 2.69 6.16 -4.02
CA TYR A 124 1.76 5.01 -4.13
C TYR A 124 2.32 3.61 -3.81
N SER A 125 2.38 3.29 -2.52
CA SER A 125 1.96 1.96 -2.08
C SER A 125 0.54 2.08 -1.53
N SER A 126 -0.47 2.02 -2.41
CA SER A 126 -1.83 1.72 -1.96
C SER A 126 -1.86 0.25 -1.56
N ILE A 127 -1.36 -0.06 -0.36
CA ILE A 127 -1.79 -1.28 0.32
C ILE A 127 -3.27 -1.04 0.65
N VAL A 128 -4.15 -1.73 -0.08
CA VAL A 128 -5.52 -1.94 0.37
C VAL A 128 -5.37 -2.72 1.67
N ALA A 129 -5.55 -2.06 2.80
CA ALA A 129 -5.51 -2.73 4.10
C ALA A 129 -6.54 -3.87 4.10
N ASP A 130 -6.22 -4.97 4.76
CA ASP A 130 -7.13 -6.10 4.87
C ASP A 130 -8.51 -5.61 5.34
N ASN A 131 -9.56 -6.12 4.70
CA ASN A 131 -10.96 -5.78 4.98
C ASN A 131 -11.35 -4.29 4.75
N SER A 132 -10.47 -3.47 4.16
CA SER A 132 -10.79 -2.04 3.94
C SER A 132 -11.75 -1.80 2.77
N ILE A 133 -11.94 -2.76 1.86
CA ILE A 133 -12.97 -2.72 0.83
C ILE A 133 -14.27 -3.26 1.43
N THR A 134 -15.15 -2.35 1.84
CA THR A 134 -16.50 -2.67 2.35
C THR A 134 -17.53 -2.46 1.24
N SER A 135 -18.75 -2.96 1.44
CA SER A 135 -19.85 -2.77 0.48
C SER A 135 -20.12 -1.29 0.17
N ALA A 136 -19.90 -0.37 1.12
CA ALA A 136 -20.07 1.06 0.89
C ALA A 136 -19.07 1.65 -0.14
N LYS A 137 -17.94 0.97 -0.37
CA LYS A 137 -16.94 1.35 -1.39
C LYS A 137 -17.17 0.67 -2.73
N ILE A 138 -18.10 -0.28 -2.80
CA ILE A 138 -18.49 -0.97 -4.03
C ILE A 138 -19.83 -0.40 -4.45
N LEU A 139 -19.87 0.29 -5.59
CA LEU A 139 -21.13 0.81 -6.11
C LEU A 139 -22.00 -0.36 -6.63
N ASN A 140 -23.31 -0.30 -6.36
CA ASN A 140 -24.22 -1.34 -6.83
C ASN A 140 -24.20 -1.43 -8.37
N GLY A 141 -24.12 -2.66 -8.86
CA GLY A 141 -24.14 -2.95 -10.30
C GLY A 141 -22.83 -2.67 -11.04
N THR A 142 -21.74 -2.27 -10.36
CA THR A 142 -20.46 -2.01 -11.04
C THR A 142 -19.54 -3.21 -11.15
N ILE A 143 -19.73 -4.25 -10.33
CA ILE A 143 -19.01 -5.51 -10.48
C ILE A 143 -19.69 -6.32 -11.58
N ILE A 144 -19.08 -6.34 -12.76
CA ILE A 144 -19.58 -7.02 -13.95
C ILE A 144 -18.76 -8.28 -14.25
N GLY A 145 -19.21 -9.08 -15.23
CA GLY A 145 -18.57 -10.35 -15.57
C GLY A 145 -17.09 -10.24 -15.99
N THR A 146 -16.62 -9.07 -16.45
CA THR A 146 -15.19 -8.85 -16.76
C THR A 146 -14.33 -8.62 -15.52
N ASP A 147 -14.93 -8.18 -14.41
CA ASP A 147 -14.22 -7.92 -13.16
C ASP A 147 -13.98 -9.19 -12.35
N ILE A 148 -14.72 -10.26 -12.67
CA ILE A 148 -14.60 -11.58 -12.07
C ILE A 148 -13.99 -12.51 -13.11
N ALA A 149 -12.77 -12.99 -12.87
CA ALA A 149 -12.14 -13.92 -13.80
C ALA A 149 -12.96 -15.21 -13.96
N ALA A 150 -12.83 -15.85 -15.12
CA ALA A 150 -13.47 -17.12 -15.38
C ALA A 150 -13.09 -18.15 -14.30
N SER A 151 -14.07 -18.94 -13.86
CA SER A 151 -13.90 -19.96 -12.81
C SER A 151 -13.54 -19.41 -11.42
N THR A 152 -13.62 -18.10 -11.16
CA THR A 152 -13.42 -17.55 -9.81
C THR A 152 -14.54 -17.93 -8.85
N ILE A 153 -15.80 -17.93 -9.32
CA ILE A 153 -16.94 -18.40 -8.55
C ILE A 153 -17.24 -19.84 -8.97
N THR A 154 -16.95 -20.76 -8.05
CA THR A 154 -17.17 -22.21 -8.23
C THR A 154 -18.27 -22.70 -7.27
N GLY A 155 -18.67 -23.97 -7.39
CA GLY A 155 -19.61 -24.59 -6.45
C GLY A 155 -19.13 -24.57 -4.99
N ALA A 156 -17.82 -24.41 -4.72
CA ALA A 156 -17.30 -24.26 -3.37
C ALA A 156 -17.52 -22.86 -2.78
N ASN A 157 -17.77 -21.85 -3.63
CA ASN A 157 -18.04 -20.47 -3.22
C ASN A 157 -19.53 -20.20 -3.01
N ILE A 158 -20.38 -21.17 -3.36
CA ILE A 158 -21.84 -21.08 -3.27
C ILE A 158 -22.27 -22.05 -2.20
N GLU A 159 -22.97 -21.56 -1.18
CA GLU A 159 -23.48 -22.41 -0.12
C GLU A 159 -24.56 -23.37 -0.67
N ASN A 160 -24.53 -24.64 -0.24
CA ASN A 160 -25.47 -25.63 -0.75
C ASN A 160 -26.91 -25.20 -0.45
N SER A 161 -27.79 -25.34 -1.44
CA SER A 161 -29.20 -24.89 -1.36
C SER A 161 -29.41 -23.38 -1.21
N SER A 162 -28.37 -22.53 -1.32
CA SER A 162 -28.53 -21.06 -1.28
C SER A 162 -29.14 -20.48 -2.55
N LEU A 163 -29.01 -21.19 -3.68
CA LEU A 163 -29.69 -20.86 -4.93
C LEU A 163 -31.04 -21.58 -4.97
N THR A 164 -32.11 -20.80 -5.04
CA THR A 164 -33.48 -21.28 -5.16
C THR A 164 -33.98 -21.20 -6.60
N ASN A 165 -35.16 -21.76 -6.87
CA ASN A 165 -35.82 -21.60 -8.16
C ASN A 165 -36.06 -20.13 -8.54
N ALA A 166 -36.18 -19.22 -7.57
CA ALA A 166 -36.36 -17.79 -7.83
C ALA A 166 -35.07 -17.11 -8.34
N ASP A 167 -33.90 -17.62 -7.94
CA ASP A 167 -32.59 -17.06 -8.32
C ASP A 167 -32.17 -17.47 -9.75
N ILE A 168 -32.74 -18.57 -10.25
CA ILE A 168 -32.42 -19.17 -11.56
C ILE A 168 -33.55 -18.95 -12.56
N SER A 169 -34.76 -18.64 -12.11
CA SER A 169 -35.83 -18.23 -13.01
C SER A 169 -35.51 -16.87 -13.58
N ASN A 170 -35.10 -16.83 -14.85
CA ASN A 170 -35.39 -15.67 -15.68
C ASN A 170 -36.90 -15.43 -15.54
N GLU A 171 -37.32 -14.36 -14.87
CA GLU A 171 -38.73 -13.92 -14.88
C GLU A 171 -39.25 -13.64 -16.30
N ALA A 172 -38.42 -13.77 -17.34
CA ALA A 172 -38.84 -13.88 -18.73
C ALA A 172 -39.14 -15.34 -19.13
N GLY A 173 -40.34 -15.84 -18.80
CA GLY A 173 -41.10 -16.65 -19.76
C GLY A 173 -41.11 -18.18 -19.64
N MET A 174 -41.30 -18.75 -18.45
CA MET A 174 -41.90 -20.09 -18.36
C MET A 174 -43.20 -20.02 -17.57
N PRO A 175 -44.38 -20.02 -18.23
CA PRO A 175 -45.64 -20.07 -17.52
C PRO A 175 -45.69 -21.39 -16.73
N GLN A 176 -45.98 -21.27 -15.43
CA GLN A 176 -45.97 -22.29 -14.38
C GLN A 176 -46.90 -23.51 -14.62
N GLY A 177 -47.32 -23.79 -15.86
CA GLY A 177 -48.32 -24.80 -16.21
C GLY A 177 -47.94 -25.79 -17.31
N MET A 178 -46.75 -25.71 -17.95
CA MET A 178 -46.46 -26.54 -19.13
C MET A 178 -45.71 -27.86 -18.89
N THR A 179 -45.09 -28.08 -17.73
CA THR A 179 -44.30 -29.30 -17.51
C THR A 179 -45.15 -30.56 -17.31
N LEU A 180 -46.37 -30.45 -16.77
CA LEU A 180 -47.21 -31.62 -16.49
C LEU A 180 -48.11 -32.04 -17.68
N ALA A 181 -48.49 -31.09 -18.54
CA ALA A 181 -49.36 -31.35 -19.70
C ALA A 181 -48.64 -32.09 -20.84
N VAL A 182 -47.35 -31.83 -21.06
CA VAL A 182 -46.56 -32.49 -22.11
C VAL A 182 -46.23 -33.94 -21.74
N LEU A 183 -46.03 -34.23 -20.45
CA LEU A 183 -45.79 -35.60 -19.99
C LEU A 183 -47.07 -36.46 -20.07
N LEU A 184 -48.25 -35.88 -19.88
CA LEU A 184 -49.52 -36.64 -19.96
C LEU A 184 -49.95 -36.93 -21.41
N LEU A 185 -49.58 -36.08 -22.37
CA LEU A 185 -49.92 -36.27 -23.79
C LEU A 185 -49.11 -37.40 -24.45
N LEU A 186 -47.89 -37.68 -23.97
CA LEU A 186 -47.03 -38.73 -24.52
C LEU A 186 -47.49 -40.16 -24.16
N HIS A 187 -48.27 -40.33 -23.08
CA HIS A 187 -48.71 -41.65 -22.63
C HIS A 187 -49.98 -42.16 -23.36
N GLN A 188 -50.68 -41.30 -24.13
CA GLN A 188 -51.97 -41.64 -24.74
C GLN A 188 -51.89 -42.04 -26.23
N GLN A 189 -50.70 -42.15 -26.84
CA GLN A 189 -50.57 -42.42 -28.29
C GLN A 189 -50.06 -43.82 -28.68
N THR A 190 -49.86 -44.75 -27.74
CA THR A 190 -49.28 -46.07 -28.06
C THR A 190 -50.30 -47.21 -28.21
N SER A 191 -51.55 -46.94 -28.59
CA SER A 191 -52.52 -48.02 -28.87
C SER A 191 -53.31 -47.75 -30.13
N ILE A 192 -52.64 -47.96 -31.27
CA ILE A 192 -53.30 -48.35 -32.52
C ILE A 192 -52.66 -49.67 -32.93
N LEU A 193 -53.34 -50.77 -32.57
CA LEU A 193 -53.08 -52.08 -33.16
C LEU A 193 -54.29 -52.42 -34.03
N ILE A 194 -54.09 -52.28 -35.34
CA ILE A 194 -54.98 -52.74 -36.39
C ILE A 194 -54.92 -54.27 -36.43
N GLN A 195 -56.05 -54.95 -36.44
CA GLN A 195 -56.24 -56.27 -37.06
C GLN A 195 -57.71 -56.43 -37.52
N PRO A 196 -57.97 -57.21 -38.57
CA PRO A 196 -59.12 -57.08 -39.50
C PRO A 196 -60.49 -57.47 -38.95
#